data_AF-A0A652YXI4-F1
#
_entry.id   AF-A0A652YXI4-F1
#
_cell.length_a   1.000
_cell.length_b   1.000
_cell.length_c   1.000
_cell.angle_alpha   90.00
_cell.angle_beta   90.00
_cell.angle_gamma   90.00
#
_symmetry.space_group_name_H-M   'P 1'
#
loop_
_entity.id
_entity.type
_entity.pdbx_description
1 polymer ?
#
loop_
_entity_poly.entity_id
_entity_poly.type
_entity_poly.pdbx_seq_one_letter_code
_entity_poly.pdbx_strand_id
1 'polypeptide(L)'
;MNSVMNSVTNNGAPVLIPAGTSFTPDDLTFYADRESRTLDDAIAGADLLVSCPHSGSAIPEELAEFLAPEFTRRLQFDFTDMSTSAIVRRWAEIDPRIVYVENPHPRMIRDPNRAKPENLEASLREAFARVHQAGAGNKVDLTGVDAVRPVTFSFYPLLLEPTDDAGWKRLADTFTETADRGLGVYERTRDSLVEKMVEKSFEVRRSFTTLSFHDTMNHTTRRDGAVNVLRPEEDRLPDVVALSNRGDHDGNRRGDNPVTMDPELIRTLAAAHRKGFQVDDPGAVALNQPYLGSFEIITAGARFAEQSARADAAGITLSAVQAEFKREFLLGDALAAHIMEPGVDWPSSDPERVDQLARACKASWDHYRDS
;
A
#
# COMPACT_ATOMS: atom_id res chain seq x y z
N MET A 1 16.33 -5.87 21.82
CA MET A 1 17.17 -7.02 22.20
C MET A 1 17.88 -7.54 20.96
N ASN A 2 19.21 -7.65 21.08
CA ASN A 2 20.18 -8.45 20.33
C ASN A 2 20.21 -8.43 18.79
N SER A 3 21.27 -7.76 18.31
CA SER A 3 22.12 -8.13 17.18
C SER A 3 22.22 -9.65 17.01
N VAL A 4 21.87 -10.14 15.82
CA VAL A 4 22.17 -11.50 15.37
C VAL A 4 22.97 -11.43 14.07
N MET A 5 24.27 -11.64 14.24
CA MET A 5 25.19 -12.41 13.42
C MET A 5 25.00 -12.42 11.89
N ASN A 6 25.99 -11.80 11.23
CA ASN A 6 26.51 -12.20 9.93
C ASN A 6 26.78 -13.72 9.89
N SER A 7 25.84 -14.48 9.34
CA SER A 7 26.13 -15.73 8.63
C SER A 7 25.98 -15.43 7.14
N VAL A 8 26.78 -16.07 6.29
CA VAL A 8 26.80 -15.86 4.83
C VAL A 8 25.37 -16.00 4.27
N THR A 9 24.67 -14.87 4.11
CA THR A 9 23.27 -14.86 3.73
C THR A 9 23.18 -15.13 2.24
N ASN A 10 22.36 -16.12 1.89
CA ASN A 10 21.90 -16.33 0.53
C ASN A 10 21.11 -15.08 0.10
N ASN A 11 21.80 -14.06 -0.45
CA ASN A 11 21.27 -12.70 -0.64
C ASN A 11 20.03 -12.62 -1.54
N GLY A 12 19.71 -13.68 -2.28
CA GLY A 12 18.53 -13.77 -3.13
C GLY A 12 17.32 -14.49 -2.54
N ALA A 13 17.44 -15.16 -1.38
CA ALA A 13 16.33 -15.91 -0.81
C ALA A 13 15.23 -14.98 -0.27
N PRO A 14 13.94 -15.35 -0.44
CA PRO A 14 12.83 -14.60 0.15
C PRO A 14 12.99 -14.40 1.66
N VAL A 15 12.53 -13.25 2.13
CA VAL A 15 12.47 -12.93 3.56
C VAL A 15 11.20 -13.54 4.14
N LEU A 16 11.34 -14.35 5.18
CA LEU A 16 10.23 -15.04 5.82
C LEU A 16 9.91 -14.46 7.21
N ILE A 17 8.65 -14.49 7.60
CA ILE A 17 8.15 -14.29 8.95
C ILE A 17 8.11 -15.67 9.62
N PRO A 18 8.67 -15.85 10.83
CA PRO A 18 8.65 -17.15 11.50
C PRO A 18 7.25 -17.76 11.61
N ALA A 19 7.15 -19.07 11.41
CA ALA A 19 5.87 -19.79 11.48
C ALA A 19 5.15 -19.54 12.83
N GLY A 20 3.83 -19.37 12.77
CA GLY A 20 2.99 -19.12 13.95
C GLY A 20 2.96 -17.66 14.42
N THR A 21 3.71 -16.75 13.78
CA THR A 21 3.69 -15.32 14.13
C THR A 21 2.27 -14.77 13.98
N SER A 22 1.81 -14.05 15.01
CA SER A 22 0.53 -13.36 15.04
C SER A 22 0.77 -11.90 15.44
N PHE A 23 0.12 -10.99 14.74
CA PHE A 23 0.22 -9.56 14.98
C PHE A 23 -0.95 -9.07 15.86
N THR A 24 -0.71 -7.99 16.58
CA THR A 24 -1.71 -7.27 17.37
C THR A 24 -1.95 -5.88 16.78
N PRO A 25 -3.07 -5.21 17.11
CA PRO A 25 -3.28 -3.82 16.68
C PRO A 25 -2.12 -2.87 17.07
N ASP A 26 -1.47 -3.11 18.21
CA ASP A 26 -0.35 -2.30 18.70
C ASP A 26 0.93 -2.50 17.89
N ASP A 27 1.12 -3.69 17.29
CA ASP A 27 2.24 -3.97 16.39
C ASP A 27 2.11 -3.21 15.06
N LEU A 28 0.87 -2.87 14.68
CA LEU A 28 0.53 -2.31 13.37
C LEU A 28 0.22 -0.81 13.40
N THR A 29 0.08 -0.21 14.58
CA THR A 29 -0.33 1.19 14.75
C THR A 29 0.82 2.05 15.25
N PHE A 30 1.08 3.14 14.52
CA PHE A 30 2.18 4.07 14.79
C PHE A 30 1.66 5.50 14.89
N TYR A 31 2.22 6.27 15.82
CA TYR A 31 1.90 7.66 16.08
C TYR A 31 3.03 8.29 16.91
N ALA A 32 3.07 9.62 17.00
CA ALA A 32 4.13 10.31 17.74
C ALA A 32 4.04 10.05 19.25
N ASP A 33 5.20 10.00 19.91
CA ASP A 33 5.34 9.96 21.37
C ASP A 33 4.69 8.74 22.08
N ARG A 34 4.68 7.55 21.44
CA ARG A 34 4.05 6.30 21.96
C ARG A 34 4.45 5.92 23.38
N GLU A 35 5.62 6.34 23.86
CA GLU A 35 6.08 6.07 25.23
C GLU A 35 5.31 6.88 26.29
N SER A 36 4.70 8.01 25.89
CA SER A 36 4.02 8.95 26.79
C SER A 36 2.60 9.31 26.38
N ARG A 37 2.19 8.95 25.16
CA ARG A 37 0.90 9.26 24.56
C ARG A 37 0.13 7.97 24.32
N THR A 38 -1.15 7.94 24.68
CA THR A 38 -2.02 6.79 24.36
C THR A 38 -2.55 6.87 22.93
N LEU A 39 -3.08 5.76 22.40
CA LEU A 39 -3.74 5.77 21.09
C LEU A 39 -4.98 6.68 21.07
N ASP A 40 -5.73 6.77 22.18
CA ASP A 40 -6.89 7.65 22.26
C ASP A 40 -6.47 9.14 22.23
N ASP A 41 -5.35 9.49 22.89
CA ASP A 41 -4.74 10.82 22.78
C ASP A 41 -4.21 11.09 21.36
N ALA A 42 -3.69 10.06 20.69
CA ALA A 42 -3.28 10.11 19.29
C ALA A 42 -4.45 10.49 18.38
N ILE A 43 -5.54 9.74 18.47
CA ILE A 43 -6.79 9.96 17.73
C ILE A 43 -7.37 11.35 18.03
N ALA A 44 -7.36 11.80 19.29
CA ALA A 44 -7.86 13.12 19.66
C ALA A 44 -7.08 14.27 19.00
N GLY A 45 -5.78 14.10 18.77
CA GLY A 45 -4.93 15.11 18.13
C GLY A 45 -4.82 15.02 16.61
N ALA A 46 -5.24 13.89 16.00
CA ALA A 46 -5.01 13.62 14.59
C ALA A 46 -6.19 13.98 13.67
N ASP A 47 -5.89 14.53 12.50
CA ASP A 47 -6.84 14.80 11.42
C ASP A 47 -6.61 13.90 10.20
N LEU A 48 -5.59 13.05 10.26
CA LEU A 48 -5.19 12.16 9.17
C LEU A 48 -4.93 10.74 9.69
N LEU A 49 -5.63 9.77 9.08
CA LEU A 49 -5.26 8.36 9.17
C LEU A 49 -4.49 8.01 7.89
N VAL A 50 -3.29 7.46 8.03
CA VAL A 50 -2.53 6.92 6.89
C VAL A 50 -2.56 5.40 6.95
N SER A 51 -2.87 4.75 5.83
CA SER A 51 -2.77 3.30 5.67
C SER A 51 -1.73 2.96 4.61
N CYS A 52 -0.90 1.94 4.86
CA CYS A 52 -0.02 1.36 3.84
C CYS A 52 -0.39 -0.12 3.64
N PRO A 53 -1.44 -0.42 2.85
CA PRO A 53 -1.96 -1.76 2.65
C PRO A 53 -0.95 -2.75 2.02
N HIS A 54 0.11 -2.24 1.39
CA HIS A 54 1.01 -3.08 0.60
C HIS A 54 2.48 -2.96 1.01
N SER A 55 2.74 -2.38 2.17
CA SER A 55 4.09 -2.11 2.69
C SER A 55 4.81 -3.35 3.22
N GLY A 56 4.08 -4.26 3.87
CA GLY A 56 4.60 -5.54 4.35
C GLY A 56 5.22 -6.34 3.21
N SER A 57 6.41 -6.90 3.43
CA SER A 57 7.12 -7.66 2.39
C SER A 57 7.45 -9.09 2.80
N ALA A 58 7.68 -9.35 4.09
CA ALA A 58 8.07 -10.67 4.57
C ALA A 58 6.91 -11.69 4.50
N ILE A 59 7.21 -12.91 4.06
CA ILE A 59 6.21 -13.94 3.79
C ILE A 59 6.10 -14.89 4.99
N PRO A 60 4.89 -15.21 5.51
CA PRO A 60 4.73 -16.26 6.51
C PRO A 60 5.41 -17.56 6.08
N GLU A 61 6.28 -18.10 6.94
CA GLU A 61 7.10 -19.30 6.67
C GLU A 61 6.25 -20.51 6.27
N GLU A 62 5.00 -20.60 6.73
CA GLU A 62 4.06 -21.65 6.35
C GLU A 62 3.78 -21.68 4.84
N LEU A 63 3.98 -20.56 4.13
CA LEU A 63 3.80 -20.50 2.69
C LEU A 63 5.05 -20.85 1.89
N ALA A 64 6.20 -21.04 2.55
CA ALA A 64 7.48 -21.26 1.88
C ALA A 64 7.46 -22.50 0.97
N GLU A 65 6.73 -23.55 1.34
CA GLU A 65 6.60 -24.77 0.53
C GLU A 65 5.86 -24.57 -0.80
N PHE A 66 5.06 -23.50 -0.89
CA PHE A 66 4.29 -23.19 -2.09
C PHE A 66 4.98 -22.18 -2.99
N LEU A 67 6.09 -21.57 -2.58
CA LEU A 67 6.79 -20.57 -3.38
C LEU A 67 7.52 -21.24 -4.55
N ALA A 68 7.44 -20.60 -5.72
CA ALA A 68 8.23 -20.99 -6.87
C ALA A 68 9.74 -20.86 -6.53
N PRO A 69 10.61 -21.85 -6.83
CA PRO A 69 12.04 -21.81 -6.49
C PRO A 69 12.80 -20.62 -7.05
N GLU A 70 12.36 -20.08 -8.19
CA GLU A 70 12.91 -18.89 -8.84
C GLU A 70 12.43 -17.57 -8.21
N PHE A 71 11.52 -17.61 -7.24
CA PHE A 71 11.01 -16.42 -6.58
C PHE A 71 12.07 -15.86 -5.61
N THR A 72 12.73 -14.79 -6.04
CA THR A 72 13.82 -14.15 -5.29
C THR A 72 13.33 -13.02 -4.39
N ARG A 73 14.20 -12.55 -3.49
CA ARG A 73 13.97 -11.35 -2.68
C ARG A 73 13.68 -10.11 -3.55
N ARG A 74 14.37 -9.97 -4.69
CA ARG A 74 14.11 -8.91 -5.67
C ARG A 74 12.65 -8.93 -6.12
N LEU A 75 12.14 -10.10 -6.54
CA LEU A 75 10.76 -10.25 -7.00
C LEU A 75 9.75 -10.07 -5.86
N GLN A 76 10.09 -10.56 -4.66
CA GLN A 76 9.29 -10.36 -3.46
C GLN A 76 9.06 -8.87 -3.16
N PHE A 77 10.12 -8.05 -3.20
CA PHE A 77 10.04 -6.64 -2.83
C PHE A 77 9.49 -5.77 -3.98
N ASP A 78 9.72 -6.16 -5.24
CA ASP A 78 9.07 -5.50 -6.37
C ASP A 78 7.54 -5.65 -6.34
N PHE A 79 7.05 -6.78 -5.80
CA PHE A 79 5.64 -7.09 -5.68
C PHE A 79 4.92 -6.37 -4.51
N THR A 80 5.63 -5.51 -3.78
CA THR A 80 5.12 -4.75 -2.63
C THR A 80 5.46 -3.27 -2.77
N ASP A 81 4.90 -2.44 -1.89
CA ASP A 81 5.19 -1.00 -1.83
C ASP A 81 6.28 -0.75 -0.80
N MET A 82 7.43 -1.39 -1.02
CA MET A 82 8.42 -1.61 0.03
C MET A 82 8.97 -0.31 0.64
N SER A 83 8.94 0.80 -0.09
CA SER A 83 9.51 2.08 0.38
C SER A 83 8.58 2.77 1.38
N THR A 84 7.29 2.45 1.37
CA THR A 84 6.25 3.19 2.10
C THR A 84 6.37 3.06 3.62
N SER A 85 6.62 1.85 4.15
CA SER A 85 6.69 1.60 5.61
C SER A 85 7.69 2.53 6.29
N ALA A 86 8.93 2.58 5.81
CA ALA A 86 9.99 3.37 6.44
C ALA A 86 9.64 4.88 6.45
N ILE A 87 9.11 5.39 5.34
CA ILE A 87 8.74 6.80 5.19
C ILE A 87 7.56 7.16 6.11
N VAL A 88 6.50 6.36 6.11
CA VAL A 88 5.28 6.69 6.85
C VAL A 88 5.44 6.44 8.36
N ARG A 89 6.21 5.43 8.77
CA ARG A 89 6.64 5.30 10.19
C ARG A 89 7.38 6.54 10.64
N ARG A 90 8.36 6.98 9.85
CA ARG A 90 9.14 8.17 10.19
C ARG A 90 8.27 9.43 10.22
N TRP A 91 7.30 9.54 9.32
CA TRP A 91 6.34 10.64 9.34
C TRP A 91 5.45 10.61 10.59
N ALA A 92 4.94 9.44 10.97
CA ALA A 92 4.12 9.26 12.17
C ALA A 92 4.89 9.58 13.46
N GLU A 93 6.21 9.38 13.49
CA GLU A 93 7.07 9.79 14.61
C GLU A 93 7.19 11.32 14.75
N ILE A 94 7.24 12.06 13.63
CA ILE A 94 7.50 13.51 13.63
C ILE A 94 6.25 14.39 13.52
N ASP A 95 5.10 13.80 13.18
CA ASP A 95 3.84 14.51 13.03
C ASP A 95 2.78 13.98 14.01
N PRO A 96 2.52 14.68 15.13
CA PRO A 96 1.55 14.23 16.12
C PRO A 96 0.09 14.30 15.63
N ARG A 97 -0.16 14.84 14.43
CA ARG A 97 -1.49 14.98 13.83
C ARG A 97 -1.85 13.84 12.89
N ILE A 98 -1.03 12.80 12.80
CA ILE A 98 -1.35 11.60 12.03
C ILE A 98 -1.37 10.35 12.91
N VAL A 99 -2.20 9.39 12.53
CA VAL A 99 -2.10 8.00 12.97
C VAL A 99 -1.79 7.16 11.74
N TYR A 100 -0.85 6.23 11.85
CA TYR A 100 -0.45 5.32 10.78
C TYR A 100 -0.81 3.88 11.13
N VAL A 101 -1.40 3.15 10.18
CA VAL A 101 -1.64 1.71 10.26
C VAL A 101 -0.97 0.96 9.11
N GLU A 102 -0.22 -0.07 9.45
CA GLU A 102 0.63 -0.84 8.53
C GLU A 102 0.13 -2.27 8.32
N ASN A 103 0.04 -2.73 7.07
CA ASN A 103 -0.18 -4.14 6.80
C ASN A 103 1.16 -4.89 6.94
N PRO A 104 1.28 -5.86 7.86
CA PRO A 104 2.55 -6.57 8.08
C PRO A 104 2.87 -7.58 6.96
N HIS A 105 1.86 -7.96 6.17
CA HIS A 105 1.97 -9.00 5.16
C HIS A 105 2.06 -8.41 3.74
N PRO A 106 2.77 -9.08 2.82
CA PRO A 106 2.73 -8.73 1.41
C PRO A 106 1.34 -8.95 0.84
N ARG A 107 0.98 -8.11 -0.14
CA ARG A 107 -0.28 -8.25 -0.92
C ARG A 107 -0.43 -9.63 -1.58
N MET A 108 0.67 -10.37 -1.68
CA MET A 108 0.72 -11.78 -2.07
C MET A 108 -0.19 -12.68 -1.21
N ILE A 109 -0.29 -12.43 0.10
CA ILE A 109 -1.12 -13.26 1.01
C ILE A 109 -2.59 -13.12 0.67
N ARG A 110 -3.03 -11.87 0.54
CA ARG A 110 -4.26 -11.44 -0.11
C ARG A 110 -4.14 -9.94 -0.25
N ASP A 111 -4.52 -9.41 -1.39
CA ASP A 111 -4.49 -7.97 -1.62
C ASP A 111 -5.63 -7.30 -0.81
N PRO A 112 -5.36 -6.50 0.25
CA PRO A 112 -6.39 -5.76 1.00
C PRO A 112 -7.13 -4.72 0.16
N ASN A 113 -6.59 -4.36 -1.01
CA ASN A 113 -7.23 -3.47 -1.98
C ASN A 113 -8.03 -4.24 -3.04
N ARG A 114 -8.49 -5.44 -2.70
CA ARG A 114 -9.45 -6.25 -3.45
C ARG A 114 -10.54 -6.76 -2.52
N ALA A 115 -11.70 -7.07 -3.10
CA ALA A 115 -12.75 -7.75 -2.38
C ALA A 115 -12.25 -9.13 -1.89
N LYS A 116 -12.60 -9.50 -0.66
CA LYS A 116 -12.29 -10.82 -0.13
C LYS A 116 -13.06 -11.89 -0.93
N PRO A 117 -12.40 -12.92 -1.48
CA PRO A 117 -13.09 -13.98 -2.21
C PRO A 117 -13.98 -14.79 -1.27
N GLU A 118 -15.16 -15.17 -1.74
CA GLU A 118 -16.07 -16.07 -1.01
C GLU A 118 -15.49 -17.49 -0.91
N ASN A 119 -14.76 -17.93 -1.94
CA ASN A 119 -14.09 -19.22 -1.99
C ASN A 119 -12.68 -19.06 -2.59
N LEU A 120 -11.67 -19.01 -1.73
CA LEU A 120 -10.28 -18.81 -2.13
C LEU A 120 -9.74 -19.97 -2.99
N GLU A 121 -10.09 -21.21 -2.67
CA GLU A 121 -9.62 -22.38 -3.44
C GLU A 121 -10.13 -22.30 -4.88
N ALA A 122 -11.41 -21.99 -5.08
CA ALA A 122 -11.99 -21.85 -6.41
C ALA A 122 -11.33 -20.71 -7.20
N SER A 123 -11.12 -19.55 -6.56
CA SER A 123 -10.43 -18.41 -7.19
C SER A 123 -8.98 -18.75 -7.59
N LEU A 124 -8.24 -19.47 -6.73
CA LEU A 124 -6.87 -19.90 -7.03
C LEU A 124 -6.83 -20.86 -8.22
N ARG A 125 -7.70 -21.88 -8.24
CA ARG A 125 -7.79 -22.83 -9.37
C ARG A 125 -8.09 -22.12 -10.68
N GLU A 126 -9.01 -21.17 -10.66
CA GLU A 126 -9.34 -20.37 -11.83
C GLU A 126 -8.15 -19.50 -12.27
N ALA A 127 -7.45 -18.85 -11.33
CA ALA A 127 -6.27 -18.04 -11.64
C ALA A 127 -5.16 -18.87 -12.31
N PHE A 128 -4.86 -20.07 -11.79
CA PHE A 128 -3.90 -20.99 -12.42
C PHE A 128 -4.37 -21.45 -13.81
N ALA A 129 -5.65 -21.77 -13.99
CA ALA A 129 -6.18 -22.15 -15.30
C ALA A 129 -6.03 -21.03 -16.34
N ARG A 130 -6.28 -19.76 -15.95
CA ARG A 130 -6.06 -18.60 -16.83
C ARG A 130 -4.58 -18.40 -17.16
N VAL A 131 -3.68 -18.58 -16.19
CA VAL A 131 -2.22 -18.53 -16.42
C VAL A 131 -1.79 -19.63 -17.40
N HIS A 132 -2.29 -20.85 -17.24
CA HIS A 132 -1.98 -21.96 -18.14
C HIS A 132 -2.46 -21.65 -19.57
N GLN A 133 -3.68 -21.14 -19.72
CA GLN A 133 -4.24 -20.77 -21.02
C GLN A 133 -3.41 -19.67 -21.71
N ALA A 134 -2.91 -18.69 -20.95
CA ALA A 134 -2.06 -17.63 -21.49
C ALA A 134 -0.67 -18.14 -21.89
N GLY A 135 -0.15 -19.16 -21.18
CA GLY A 135 1.20 -19.69 -21.34
C GLY A 135 2.22 -18.96 -20.46
N ALA A 136 3.32 -19.64 -20.14
CA ALA A 136 4.31 -19.15 -19.18
C ALA A 136 4.92 -17.80 -19.59
N GLY A 137 4.90 -16.83 -18.66
CA GLY A 137 5.47 -15.49 -18.85
C GLY A 137 4.63 -14.55 -19.74
N ASN A 138 3.48 -14.98 -20.24
CA ASN A 138 2.59 -14.15 -21.03
C ASN A 138 1.63 -13.34 -20.16
N LYS A 139 1.19 -12.20 -20.69
CA LYS A 139 0.16 -11.37 -20.07
C LYS A 139 -1.13 -12.17 -19.90
N VAL A 140 -1.64 -12.19 -18.67
CA VAL A 140 -2.91 -12.83 -18.30
C VAL A 140 -3.82 -11.82 -17.61
N ASP A 141 -5.12 -11.90 -17.89
CA ASP A 141 -6.14 -11.16 -17.16
C ASP A 141 -6.64 -11.98 -15.96
N LEU A 142 -6.32 -11.51 -14.76
CA LEU A 142 -6.74 -12.11 -13.49
C LEU A 142 -7.88 -11.35 -12.83
N THR A 143 -8.52 -10.41 -13.54
CA THR A 143 -9.63 -9.62 -12.99
C THR A 143 -10.70 -10.54 -12.39
N GLY A 144 -11.05 -10.27 -11.12
CA GLY A 144 -12.04 -11.03 -10.36
C GLY A 144 -11.49 -12.25 -9.61
N VAL A 145 -10.25 -12.66 -9.88
CA VAL A 145 -9.55 -13.77 -9.19
C VAL A 145 -8.14 -13.39 -8.76
N ASP A 146 -7.84 -12.09 -8.70
CA ASP A 146 -6.52 -11.53 -8.40
C ASP A 146 -6.33 -11.16 -6.92
N ALA A 147 -7.25 -11.56 -6.03
CA ALA A 147 -7.09 -11.38 -4.59
C ALA A 147 -5.86 -12.11 -4.06
N VAL A 148 -5.54 -13.29 -4.59
CA VAL A 148 -4.26 -14.00 -4.42
C VAL A 148 -3.76 -14.39 -5.80
N ARG A 149 -2.57 -13.94 -6.18
CA ARG A 149 -2.03 -14.16 -7.53
C ARG A 149 -1.01 -15.30 -7.53
N PRO A 150 -1.09 -16.27 -8.45
CA PRO A 150 -0.07 -17.30 -8.60
C PRO A 150 1.18 -16.81 -9.34
N VAL A 151 1.13 -15.58 -9.88
CA VAL A 151 2.22 -14.93 -10.63
C VAL A 151 2.37 -13.46 -10.24
N THR A 152 3.57 -12.90 -10.43
CA THR A 152 3.85 -11.46 -10.21
C THR A 152 3.10 -10.56 -11.21
N PHE A 153 3.25 -9.23 -11.08
CA PHE A 153 2.71 -8.29 -12.08
C PHE A 153 3.38 -8.40 -13.46
N SER A 154 4.62 -8.90 -13.50
CA SER A 154 5.34 -9.26 -14.74
C SER A 154 5.12 -10.71 -15.17
N PHE A 155 4.13 -11.42 -14.59
CA PHE A 155 3.73 -12.77 -14.96
C PHE A 155 4.80 -13.86 -14.74
N TYR A 156 5.70 -13.63 -13.78
CA TYR A 156 6.64 -14.66 -13.32
C TYR A 156 6.00 -15.55 -12.25
N PRO A 157 6.29 -16.87 -12.24
CA PRO A 157 5.79 -17.77 -11.22
C PRO A 157 6.08 -17.27 -9.81
N LEU A 158 5.04 -17.24 -9.00
CA LEU A 158 5.10 -16.91 -7.58
C LEU A 158 4.75 -18.15 -6.77
N LEU A 159 3.69 -18.87 -7.16
CA LEU A 159 3.24 -20.10 -6.50
C LEU A 159 3.44 -21.34 -7.37
N LEU A 160 3.71 -22.46 -6.71
CA LEU A 160 3.65 -23.80 -7.27
C LEU A 160 2.20 -24.26 -7.38
N GLU A 161 1.83 -24.82 -8.53
CA GLU A 161 0.50 -25.39 -8.74
C GLU A 161 0.38 -26.74 -8.00
N PRO A 162 -0.63 -26.92 -7.13
CA PRO A 162 -0.89 -28.21 -6.50
C PRO A 162 -1.30 -29.28 -7.50
N THR A 163 -0.82 -30.52 -7.29
CA THR A 163 -1.07 -31.65 -8.20
C THR A 163 -2.32 -32.47 -7.87
N ASP A 164 -2.93 -32.25 -6.71
CA ASP A 164 -4.12 -32.96 -6.24
C ASP A 164 -5.04 -32.07 -5.39
N ASP A 165 -6.27 -32.52 -5.18
CA ASP A 165 -7.29 -31.76 -4.43
C ASP A 165 -6.89 -31.50 -2.98
N ALA A 166 -6.16 -32.42 -2.37
CA ALA A 166 -5.65 -32.23 -1.01
C ALA A 166 -4.64 -31.08 -0.96
N GLY A 167 -3.79 -30.93 -1.97
CA GLY A 167 -2.85 -29.83 -2.12
C GLY A 167 -3.52 -28.48 -2.36
N TRP A 168 -4.57 -28.44 -3.18
CA TRP A 168 -5.37 -27.23 -3.37
C TRP A 168 -6.02 -26.76 -2.08
N LYS A 169 -6.61 -27.70 -1.33
CA LYS A 169 -7.18 -27.39 -0.02
C LYS A 169 -6.12 -26.89 0.96
N ARG A 170 -4.97 -27.57 1.06
CA ARG A 170 -3.86 -27.13 1.92
C ARG A 170 -3.38 -25.73 1.58
N LEU A 171 -3.17 -25.43 0.29
CA LEU A 171 -2.76 -24.11 -0.18
C LEU A 171 -3.76 -23.03 0.29
N ALA A 172 -5.05 -23.23 0.00
CA ALA A 172 -6.09 -22.27 0.35
C ALA A 172 -6.27 -22.10 1.87
N ASP A 173 -6.21 -23.19 2.63
CA ASP A 173 -6.29 -23.17 4.10
C ASP A 173 -5.09 -22.40 4.68
N THR A 174 -3.85 -22.67 4.23
CA THR A 174 -2.65 -21.98 4.72
C THR A 174 -2.67 -20.48 4.42
N PHE A 175 -3.09 -20.07 3.21
CA PHE A 175 -3.28 -18.65 2.90
C PHE A 175 -4.34 -18.00 3.80
N THR A 176 -5.45 -18.69 4.06
CA THR A 176 -6.52 -18.18 4.91
C THR A 176 -6.06 -18.00 6.36
N GLU A 177 -5.43 -19.03 6.93
CA GLU A 177 -4.93 -19.01 8.31
C GLU A 177 -3.85 -17.94 8.53
N THR A 178 -2.89 -17.85 7.60
CA THR A 178 -1.82 -16.85 7.70
C THR A 178 -2.37 -15.44 7.47
N ALA A 179 -3.32 -15.24 6.54
CA ALA A 179 -3.99 -13.96 6.37
C ALA A 179 -4.63 -13.48 7.67
N ASP A 180 -5.34 -14.34 8.40
CA ASP A 180 -6.07 -13.96 9.62
C ASP A 180 -5.16 -13.49 10.76
N ARG A 181 -3.90 -13.98 10.82
CA ARG A 181 -2.90 -13.63 11.85
C ARG A 181 -2.24 -12.27 11.66
N GLY A 182 -2.28 -11.69 10.46
CA GLY A 182 -1.64 -10.40 10.16
C GLY A 182 -2.56 -9.47 9.37
N LEU A 183 -2.85 -9.83 8.12
CA LEU A 183 -3.73 -9.05 7.24
C LEU A 183 -5.13 -8.84 7.83
N GLY A 184 -5.74 -9.86 8.44
CA GLY A 184 -7.04 -9.72 9.10
C GLY A 184 -6.99 -8.79 10.32
N VAL A 185 -5.86 -8.75 11.03
CA VAL A 185 -5.63 -7.81 12.13
C VAL A 185 -5.48 -6.39 11.59
N TYR A 186 -4.73 -6.21 10.51
CA TYR A 186 -4.61 -4.94 9.80
C TYR A 186 -5.98 -4.39 9.37
N GLU A 187 -6.80 -5.17 8.66
CA GLU A 187 -8.11 -4.72 8.17
C GLU A 187 -9.02 -4.28 9.33
N ARG A 188 -9.14 -5.11 10.38
CA ARG A 188 -9.95 -4.76 11.57
C ARG A 188 -9.41 -3.52 12.29
N THR A 189 -8.10 -3.37 12.38
CA THR A 189 -7.45 -2.23 13.04
C THR A 189 -7.68 -0.95 12.24
N ARG A 190 -7.42 -0.97 10.93
CA ARG A 190 -7.69 0.14 10.01
C ARG A 190 -9.15 0.58 10.08
N ASP A 191 -10.09 -0.36 9.95
CA ASP A 191 -11.52 -0.04 9.95
C ASP A 191 -11.96 0.52 11.31
N SER A 192 -11.46 -0.05 12.42
CA SER A 192 -11.72 0.50 13.75
C SER A 192 -11.15 1.91 13.93
N LEU A 193 -9.96 2.19 13.41
CA LEU A 193 -9.36 3.53 13.46
C LEU A 193 -10.16 4.54 12.62
N VAL A 194 -10.62 4.16 11.42
CA VAL A 194 -11.50 5.01 10.61
C VAL A 194 -12.73 5.41 11.42
N GLU A 195 -13.46 4.45 11.99
CA GLU A 195 -14.69 4.74 12.73
C GLU A 195 -14.41 5.59 14.00
N LYS A 196 -13.34 5.28 14.75
CA LYS A 196 -12.94 6.08 15.92
C LYS A 196 -12.57 7.51 15.56
N MET A 197 -11.82 7.71 14.48
CA MET A 197 -11.42 9.05 14.03
C MET A 197 -12.59 9.83 13.46
N VAL A 198 -13.53 9.19 12.77
CA VAL A 198 -14.80 9.83 12.33
C VAL A 198 -15.59 10.31 13.55
N GLU A 199 -15.83 9.46 14.54
CA GLU A 199 -16.58 9.87 15.74
C GLU A 199 -15.85 10.98 16.51
N LYS A 200 -14.53 10.87 16.67
CA LYS A 200 -13.72 11.93 17.30
C LYS A 200 -13.83 13.25 16.54
N SER A 201 -13.86 13.21 15.21
CA SER A 201 -13.98 14.39 14.35
C SER A 201 -15.28 15.16 14.60
N PHE A 202 -16.38 14.45 14.85
CA PHE A 202 -17.64 15.07 15.27
C PHE A 202 -17.57 15.68 16.67
N GLU A 203 -16.94 14.99 17.62
CA GLU A 203 -16.79 15.48 19.00
C GLU A 203 -15.97 16.79 19.06
N VAL A 204 -14.88 16.87 18.30
CA VAL A 204 -13.96 18.02 18.33
C VAL A 204 -14.19 19.02 17.19
N ARG A 205 -15.19 18.78 16.32
CA ARG A 205 -15.53 19.59 15.13
C ARG A 205 -14.32 19.88 14.23
N ARG A 206 -13.61 18.82 13.85
CA ARG A 206 -12.44 18.89 12.95
C ARG A 206 -12.68 18.01 11.73
N SER A 207 -12.27 18.47 10.55
CA SER A 207 -12.28 17.64 9.34
C SER A 207 -11.29 16.48 9.45
N PHE A 208 -11.61 15.35 8.81
CA PHE A 208 -10.79 14.14 8.83
C PHE A 208 -10.56 13.60 7.44
N THR A 209 -9.34 13.18 7.18
CA THR A 209 -8.97 12.49 5.94
C THR A 209 -8.37 11.13 6.23
N THR A 210 -8.73 10.11 5.46
CA THR A 210 -7.97 8.85 5.38
C THR A 210 -7.16 8.82 4.08
N LEU A 211 -5.88 8.48 4.18
CA LEU A 211 -4.92 8.44 3.10
C LEU A 211 -4.41 7.01 2.91
N SER A 212 -4.68 6.41 1.75
CA SER A 212 -4.04 5.15 1.34
C SER A 212 -2.73 5.49 0.62
N PHE A 213 -1.59 5.13 1.19
CA PHE A 213 -0.25 5.51 0.73
C PHE A 213 0.43 4.32 0.04
N HIS A 214 0.80 4.51 -1.22
CA HIS A 214 1.31 3.49 -2.15
C HIS A 214 2.59 3.95 -2.83
N ASP A 215 3.33 3.00 -3.38
CA ASP A 215 4.36 3.29 -4.36
C ASP A 215 4.35 2.29 -5.53
N THR A 216 4.73 2.77 -6.72
CA THR A 216 5.00 1.87 -7.84
C THR A 216 6.07 2.43 -8.75
N MET A 217 6.57 1.61 -9.67
CA MET A 217 7.58 2.02 -10.64
C MET A 217 6.99 2.27 -12.01
N ASN A 218 7.59 3.20 -12.76
CA ASN A 218 7.33 3.35 -14.19
C ASN A 218 7.97 2.23 -15.03
N HIS A 219 8.71 1.34 -14.39
CA HIS A 219 9.31 0.16 -14.97
C HIS A 219 8.70 -1.11 -14.35
N THR A 220 8.79 -2.21 -15.11
CA THR A 220 8.40 -3.56 -14.69
C THR A 220 9.60 -4.49 -14.75
N THR A 221 9.50 -5.58 -13.99
CA THR A 221 10.60 -6.50 -13.77
C THR A 221 10.80 -7.46 -14.94
N ARG A 222 12.06 -7.76 -15.25
CA ARG A 222 12.53 -8.82 -16.15
C ARG A 222 12.84 -10.09 -15.38
N ARG A 223 13.04 -11.20 -16.12
CA ARG A 223 13.30 -12.52 -15.54
C ARG A 223 14.60 -12.59 -14.73
N ASP A 224 15.58 -11.77 -15.05
CA ASP A 224 16.85 -11.65 -14.34
C ASP A 224 16.77 -10.69 -13.13
N GLY A 225 15.57 -10.23 -12.78
CA GLY A 225 15.30 -9.35 -11.63
C GLY A 225 15.48 -7.86 -11.91
N ALA A 226 15.94 -7.47 -13.10
CA ALA A 226 16.09 -6.08 -13.47
C ALA A 226 14.73 -5.38 -13.63
N VAL A 227 14.50 -4.28 -12.92
CA VAL A 227 13.25 -3.48 -13.00
C VAL A 227 13.41 -2.34 -14.01
N ASN A 228 13.55 -2.67 -15.30
CA ASN A 228 13.91 -1.71 -16.34
C ASN A 228 13.05 -1.78 -17.63
N VAL A 229 11.95 -2.54 -17.63
CA VAL A 229 11.02 -2.54 -18.75
C VAL A 229 10.02 -1.41 -18.55
N LEU A 230 10.23 -0.31 -19.27
CA LEU A 230 9.38 0.88 -19.19
C LEU A 230 7.90 0.55 -19.52
N ARG A 231 6.99 1.01 -18.66
CA ARG A 231 5.54 0.85 -18.83
C ARG A 231 5.02 1.66 -20.02
N PRO A 232 3.84 1.31 -20.59
CA PRO A 232 3.09 2.18 -21.48
C PRO A 232 2.86 3.56 -20.87
N GLU A 233 2.75 4.60 -21.68
CA GLU A 233 2.66 5.99 -21.21
C GLU A 233 1.43 6.22 -20.33
N GLU A 234 0.31 5.61 -20.69
CA GLU A 234 -0.95 5.65 -19.94
C GLU A 234 -0.87 5.04 -18.54
N ASP A 235 0.13 4.18 -18.29
CA ASP A 235 0.36 3.47 -17.03
C ASP A 235 1.48 4.11 -16.19
N ARG A 236 2.06 5.24 -16.65
CA ARG A 236 3.16 5.91 -15.94
C ARG A 236 2.64 6.91 -14.92
N LEU A 237 3.31 6.93 -13.78
CA LEU A 237 3.19 7.95 -12.76
C LEU A 237 3.89 9.25 -13.16
N PRO A 238 3.42 10.40 -12.61
CA PRO A 238 4.18 11.64 -12.62
C PRO A 238 5.48 11.50 -11.82
N ASP A 239 6.34 12.52 -11.86
CA ASP A 239 7.67 12.44 -11.26
C ASP A 239 7.71 12.33 -9.73
N VAL A 240 6.64 12.71 -9.03
CA VAL A 240 6.53 12.57 -7.57
C VAL A 240 5.39 11.65 -7.19
N VAL A 241 4.14 12.09 -7.40
CA VAL A 241 2.95 11.39 -6.86
C VAL A 241 1.69 11.66 -7.68
N ALA A 242 0.87 10.62 -7.85
CA ALA A 242 -0.50 10.75 -8.32
C ALA A 242 -1.46 10.70 -7.12
N LEU A 243 -2.28 11.74 -6.95
CA LEU A 243 -3.33 11.79 -5.92
C LEU A 243 -4.66 11.36 -6.54
N SER A 244 -5.40 10.50 -5.87
CA SER A 244 -6.64 9.94 -6.43
C SER A 244 -7.83 10.08 -5.49
N ASN A 245 -8.95 10.58 -6.02
CA ASN A 245 -10.24 10.68 -5.35
C ASN A 245 -11.38 10.02 -6.13
N ARG A 246 -11.08 9.11 -7.07
CA ARG A 246 -12.06 8.49 -7.99
C ARG A 246 -12.61 9.42 -9.07
N GLY A 247 -12.11 10.64 -9.17
CA GLY A 247 -12.52 11.62 -10.17
C GLY A 247 -11.87 11.45 -11.55
N ASP A 248 -12.02 12.47 -12.38
CA ASP A 248 -11.26 12.67 -13.62
C ASP A 248 -9.89 13.30 -13.35
N HIS A 249 -9.15 13.65 -14.41
CA HIS A 249 -7.80 14.22 -14.28
C HIS A 249 -7.76 15.61 -13.60
N ASP A 250 -8.92 16.22 -13.35
CA ASP A 250 -9.07 17.46 -12.58
C ASP A 250 -9.65 17.20 -11.17
N GLY A 251 -9.89 15.94 -10.80
CA GLY A 251 -10.50 15.54 -9.55
C GLY A 251 -12.04 15.61 -9.53
N ASN A 252 -12.68 15.97 -10.65
CA ASN A 252 -14.14 16.11 -10.71
C ASN A 252 -14.84 14.76 -10.90
N ARG A 253 -16.15 14.73 -10.65
CA ARG A 253 -16.97 13.52 -10.75
C ARG A 253 -16.98 12.95 -12.17
N ARG A 254 -16.85 11.62 -12.28
CA ARG A 254 -16.95 10.88 -13.56
C ARG A 254 -18.26 10.09 -13.66
N GLY A 255 -19.22 10.64 -14.40
CA GLY A 255 -20.54 10.05 -14.52
C GLY A 255 -21.19 9.88 -13.14
N ASP A 256 -21.77 8.71 -12.89
CA ASP A 256 -22.48 8.44 -11.63
C ASP A 256 -21.54 8.02 -10.48
N ASN A 257 -20.26 7.76 -10.73
CA ASN A 257 -19.33 7.36 -9.68
C ASN A 257 -19.08 8.54 -8.72
N PRO A 258 -19.31 8.40 -7.40
CA PRO A 258 -18.98 9.44 -6.44
C PRO A 258 -17.45 9.61 -6.32
N VAL A 259 -17.02 10.85 -6.08
CA VAL A 259 -15.65 11.14 -5.66
C VAL A 259 -15.51 10.89 -4.15
N THR A 260 -14.31 10.52 -3.71
CA THR A 260 -14.02 10.18 -2.31
C THR A 260 -13.46 11.38 -1.51
N MET A 261 -13.11 12.46 -2.18
CA MET A 261 -12.66 13.74 -1.63
C MET A 261 -13.18 14.85 -2.55
N ASP A 262 -13.57 15.99 -1.96
CA ASP A 262 -14.07 17.12 -2.72
C ASP A 262 -13.05 17.58 -3.80
N PRO A 263 -13.48 17.91 -5.04
CA PRO A 263 -12.57 18.29 -6.12
C PRO A 263 -11.69 19.51 -5.80
N GLU A 264 -12.19 20.49 -5.06
CA GLU A 264 -11.39 21.64 -4.64
C GLU A 264 -10.32 21.21 -3.64
N LEU A 265 -10.69 20.40 -2.65
CA LEU A 265 -9.76 19.91 -1.64
C LEU A 265 -8.63 19.08 -2.24
N ILE A 266 -8.89 18.18 -3.20
CA ILE A 266 -7.81 17.39 -3.81
C ILE A 266 -6.87 18.26 -4.67
N ARG A 267 -7.38 19.30 -5.33
CA ARG A 267 -6.54 20.27 -6.06
C ARG A 267 -5.68 21.08 -5.09
N THR A 268 -6.23 21.49 -3.96
CA THR A 268 -5.48 22.13 -2.87
C THR A 268 -4.41 21.20 -2.31
N LEU A 269 -4.74 19.91 -2.08
CA LEU A 269 -3.78 18.91 -1.62
C LEU A 269 -2.65 18.69 -2.63
N ALA A 270 -2.94 18.67 -3.92
CA ALA A 270 -1.93 18.58 -4.98
C ALA A 270 -1.00 19.80 -4.99
N ALA A 271 -1.54 21.01 -4.87
CA ALA A 271 -0.74 22.22 -4.73
C ALA A 271 0.14 22.19 -3.47
N ALA A 272 -0.38 21.68 -2.37
CA ALA A 272 0.35 21.52 -1.12
C ALA A 272 1.48 20.48 -1.23
N HIS A 273 1.26 19.37 -1.95
CA HIS A 273 2.31 18.39 -2.26
C HIS A 273 3.44 19.00 -3.09
N ARG A 274 3.12 19.81 -4.11
CA ARG A 274 4.17 20.50 -4.89
C ARG A 274 5.04 21.40 -4.00
N LYS A 275 4.44 22.14 -3.07
CA LYS A 275 5.17 22.97 -2.10
C LYS A 275 6.00 22.12 -1.12
N GLY A 276 5.42 21.10 -0.52
CA GLY A 276 6.08 20.26 0.48
C GLY A 276 7.24 19.44 -0.08
N PHE A 277 7.10 18.94 -1.31
CA PHE A 277 8.17 18.25 -2.04
C PHE A 277 9.09 19.20 -2.83
N GLN A 278 8.85 20.51 -2.76
CA GLN A 278 9.66 21.56 -3.39
C GLN A 278 9.87 21.34 -4.91
N VAL A 279 8.78 21.03 -5.61
CA VAL A 279 8.78 20.84 -7.06
C VAL A 279 8.03 21.97 -7.76
N ASP A 280 8.70 22.59 -8.73
CA ASP A 280 8.15 23.70 -9.50
C ASP A 280 7.29 23.23 -10.68
N ASP A 281 7.55 22.03 -11.21
CA ASP A 281 6.79 21.46 -12.32
C ASP A 281 5.37 21.08 -11.87
N PRO A 282 4.32 21.69 -12.46
CA PRO A 282 2.94 21.29 -12.18
C PRO A 282 2.67 19.81 -12.47
N GLY A 283 3.36 19.22 -13.46
CA GLY A 283 3.23 17.83 -13.88
C GLY A 283 3.85 16.81 -12.92
N ALA A 284 4.68 17.25 -11.96
CA ALA A 284 5.28 16.37 -10.96
C ALA A 284 4.25 15.76 -9.99
N VAL A 285 3.09 16.41 -9.85
CA VAL A 285 1.95 15.91 -9.09
C VAL A 285 0.72 15.88 -10.00
N ALA A 286 0.16 14.70 -10.22
CA ALA A 286 -1.01 14.49 -11.08
C ALA A 286 -2.24 14.05 -10.28
N LEU A 287 -3.42 14.14 -10.87
CA LEU A 287 -4.66 13.64 -10.28
C LEU A 287 -5.22 12.47 -11.09
N ASN A 288 -5.67 11.43 -10.40
CA ASN A 288 -6.43 10.29 -10.94
C ASN A 288 -5.81 9.66 -12.21
N GLN A 289 -4.47 9.67 -12.33
CA GLN A 289 -3.74 9.05 -13.45
C GLN A 289 -2.39 8.50 -12.94
N PRO A 290 -2.05 7.24 -13.24
CA PRO A 290 -2.84 6.26 -13.99
C PRO A 290 -3.93 5.60 -13.12
N TYR A 291 -3.88 5.79 -11.81
CA TYR A 291 -4.79 5.19 -10.85
C TYR A 291 -5.94 6.13 -10.49
N LEU A 292 -7.13 5.57 -10.31
CA LEU A 292 -8.33 6.32 -9.89
C LEU A 292 -8.60 6.18 -8.39
N GLY A 293 -7.75 5.47 -7.65
CA GLY A 293 -7.97 5.16 -6.24
C GLY A 293 -8.26 3.70 -5.96
N SER A 294 -7.90 3.30 -4.74
CA SER A 294 -7.92 1.94 -4.23
C SER A 294 -9.27 1.56 -3.63
N PHE A 295 -9.44 0.26 -3.41
CA PHE A 295 -10.62 -0.26 -2.71
C PHE A 295 -10.78 0.32 -1.30
N GLU A 296 -9.69 0.60 -0.58
CA GLU A 296 -9.73 1.26 0.73
C GLU A 296 -10.41 2.64 0.67
N ILE A 297 -10.01 3.51 -0.27
CA ILE A 297 -10.57 4.86 -0.34
C ILE A 297 -12.00 4.84 -0.87
N ILE A 298 -12.34 3.87 -1.74
CA ILE A 298 -13.70 3.69 -2.25
C ILE A 298 -14.63 3.27 -1.10
N THR A 299 -14.20 2.31 -0.27
CA THR A 299 -14.97 1.84 0.89
C THR A 299 -15.15 2.95 1.92
N ALA A 300 -14.07 3.66 2.26
CA ALA A 300 -14.14 4.79 3.18
C ALA A 300 -15.01 5.93 2.63
N GLY A 301 -14.88 6.27 1.35
CA GLY A 301 -15.69 7.30 0.71
C GLY A 301 -17.19 6.97 0.71
N ALA A 302 -17.55 5.71 0.42
CA ALA A 302 -18.93 5.25 0.52
C ALA A 302 -19.47 5.41 1.96
N ARG A 303 -18.68 5.02 2.96
CA ARG A 303 -19.02 5.19 4.38
C ARG A 303 -19.21 6.66 4.77
N PHE A 304 -18.34 7.55 4.29
CA PHE A 304 -18.43 8.98 4.59
C PHE A 304 -19.64 9.63 3.92
N ALA A 305 -20.03 9.17 2.73
CA ALA A 305 -21.24 9.63 2.05
C ALA A 305 -22.51 9.36 2.89
N GLU A 306 -22.58 8.23 3.61
CA GLU A 306 -23.67 7.93 4.55
C GLU A 306 -23.74 8.93 5.72
N GLN A 307 -22.62 9.57 6.06
CA GLN A 307 -22.52 10.54 7.15
C GLN A 307 -22.59 12.01 6.67
N SER A 308 -22.75 12.26 5.36
CA SER A 308 -22.67 13.60 4.75
C SER A 308 -23.56 14.64 5.44
N ALA A 309 -24.85 14.34 5.64
CA ALA A 309 -25.77 15.28 6.30
C ALA A 309 -25.36 15.61 7.75
N ARG A 310 -24.77 14.65 8.47
CA ARG A 310 -24.24 14.85 9.83
C ARG A 310 -22.97 15.70 9.79
N ALA A 311 -22.08 15.45 8.83
CA ALA A 311 -20.86 16.22 8.59
C ALA A 311 -21.17 17.68 8.26
N ASP A 312 -22.13 17.92 7.35
CA ASP A 312 -22.61 19.25 6.98
C ASP A 312 -23.16 20.01 8.19
N ALA A 313 -24.00 19.36 9.00
CA ALA A 313 -24.56 19.96 10.22
C ALA A 313 -23.50 20.28 11.29
N ALA A 314 -22.40 19.52 11.31
CA ALA A 314 -21.27 19.74 12.20
C ALA A 314 -20.23 20.74 11.65
N GLY A 315 -20.34 21.12 10.37
CA GLY A 315 -19.37 21.98 9.69
C GLY A 315 -18.00 21.33 9.50
N ILE A 316 -17.96 20.00 9.31
CA ILE A 316 -16.72 19.26 9.07
C ILE A 316 -16.75 18.56 7.71
N THR A 317 -15.58 18.21 7.20
CA THR A 317 -15.43 17.39 5.99
C THR A 317 -14.82 16.04 6.33
N LEU A 318 -15.35 14.98 5.73
CA LEU A 318 -14.77 13.64 5.75
C LEU A 318 -14.28 13.32 4.33
N SER A 319 -13.03 12.89 4.18
CA SER A 319 -12.42 12.64 2.87
C SER A 319 -11.55 11.39 2.86
N ALA A 320 -11.49 10.72 1.71
CA ALA A 320 -10.59 9.60 1.47
C ALA A 320 -9.82 9.83 0.16
N VAL A 321 -8.50 9.63 0.20
CA VAL A 321 -7.59 9.90 -0.92
C VAL A 321 -6.51 8.83 -0.99
N GLN A 322 -6.08 8.48 -2.19
CA GLN A 322 -4.88 7.67 -2.41
C GLN A 322 -3.73 8.54 -2.86
N ALA A 323 -2.53 8.29 -2.36
CA ALA A 323 -1.29 8.80 -2.92
C ALA A 323 -0.48 7.64 -3.48
N GLU A 324 -0.23 7.66 -4.79
CA GLU A 324 0.62 6.71 -5.47
C GLU A 324 1.95 7.38 -5.84
N PHE A 325 3.02 7.08 -5.10
CA PHE A 325 4.32 7.68 -5.32
C PHE A 325 5.13 6.92 -6.37
N LYS A 326 5.92 7.65 -7.14
CA LYS A 326 6.93 7.06 -8.02
C LYS A 326 8.05 6.49 -7.15
N ARG A 327 8.19 5.16 -7.12
CA ARG A 327 9.21 4.46 -6.31
C ARG A 327 10.62 4.89 -6.70
N GLU A 328 10.89 5.16 -7.97
CA GLU A 328 12.18 5.73 -8.41
C GLU A 328 12.49 7.04 -7.68
N PHE A 329 11.48 7.90 -7.51
CA PHE A 329 11.64 9.14 -6.75
C PHE A 329 11.87 8.85 -5.27
N LEU A 330 11.12 7.92 -4.65
CA LEU A 330 11.31 7.60 -3.23
C LEU A 330 12.71 7.02 -2.94
N LEU A 331 13.16 6.08 -3.77
CA LEU A 331 14.47 5.43 -3.64
C LEU A 331 15.65 6.38 -3.93
N GLY A 332 15.45 7.34 -4.84
CA GLY A 332 16.52 8.18 -5.36
C GLY A 332 17.37 7.46 -6.42
N ASP A 333 18.09 8.25 -7.22
CA ASP A 333 18.73 7.79 -8.46
C ASP A 333 19.67 6.59 -8.27
N ALA A 334 20.47 6.59 -7.21
CA ALA A 334 21.46 5.54 -6.97
C ALA A 334 20.79 4.17 -6.69
N LEU A 335 19.78 4.14 -5.84
CA LEU A 335 19.07 2.91 -5.49
C LEU A 335 18.15 2.47 -6.63
N ALA A 336 17.51 3.42 -7.31
CA ALA A 336 16.74 3.15 -8.53
C ALA A 336 17.61 2.52 -9.62
N ALA A 337 18.81 3.07 -9.88
CA ALA A 337 19.75 2.49 -10.84
C ALA A 337 20.19 1.07 -10.45
N HIS A 338 20.43 0.82 -9.16
CA HIS A 338 20.78 -0.52 -8.70
C HIS A 338 19.68 -1.56 -8.97
N ILE A 339 18.40 -1.22 -8.76
CA ILE A 339 17.29 -2.16 -9.02
C ILE A 339 16.96 -2.30 -10.52
N MET A 340 17.41 -1.37 -11.36
CA MET A 340 17.30 -1.45 -12.82
C MET A 340 18.30 -2.42 -13.46
N GLU A 341 19.32 -2.88 -12.71
CA GLU A 341 20.28 -3.88 -13.17
C GLU A 341 19.84 -5.31 -12.76
N PRO A 342 20.30 -6.35 -13.47
CA PRO A 342 20.05 -7.74 -13.08
C PRO A 342 20.51 -8.03 -11.65
N GLY A 343 19.69 -8.75 -10.88
CA GLY A 343 19.99 -9.02 -9.47
C GLY A 343 18.90 -9.79 -8.75
N VAL A 344 19.23 -10.24 -7.54
CA VAL A 344 18.33 -11.09 -6.71
C VAL A 344 18.05 -10.49 -5.33
N ASP A 345 18.81 -9.48 -4.93
CA ASP A 345 18.73 -8.77 -3.66
C ASP A 345 17.79 -7.55 -3.74
N TRP A 346 17.74 -6.73 -2.70
CA TRP A 346 17.09 -5.43 -2.72
C TRP A 346 17.90 -4.45 -1.85
N PRO A 347 18.13 -3.20 -2.29
CA PRO A 347 18.95 -2.27 -1.54
C PRO A 347 18.30 -1.91 -0.20
N SER A 348 19.12 -1.72 0.83
CA SER A 348 18.62 -1.15 2.09
C SER A 348 18.13 0.28 1.86
N SER A 349 17.10 0.70 2.60
CA SER A 349 16.63 2.07 2.56
C SER A 349 17.71 3.03 3.05
N ASP A 350 17.78 4.21 2.42
CA ASP A 350 18.62 5.32 2.87
C ASP A 350 17.89 6.09 3.99
N PRO A 351 18.39 6.08 5.25
CA PRO A 351 17.73 6.76 6.36
C PRO A 351 17.61 8.28 6.18
N GLU A 352 18.59 8.93 5.52
CA GLU A 352 18.55 10.38 5.27
C GLU A 352 17.46 10.71 4.27
N ARG A 353 17.36 9.92 3.19
CA ARG A 353 16.27 10.03 2.21
C ARG A 353 14.90 9.79 2.86
N VAL A 354 14.78 8.80 3.73
CA VAL A 354 13.55 8.51 4.48
C VAL A 354 13.13 9.69 5.36
N ASP A 355 14.05 10.29 6.14
CA ASP A 355 13.74 11.47 6.97
C ASP A 355 13.36 12.68 6.10
N GLN A 356 14.05 12.90 4.99
CA GLN A 356 13.71 13.96 4.03
C GLN A 356 12.29 13.80 3.47
N LEU A 357 11.93 12.60 3.01
CA LEU A 357 10.61 12.30 2.45
C LEU A 357 9.50 12.42 3.51
N ALA A 358 9.75 11.93 4.73
CA ALA A 358 8.80 12.07 5.83
C ALA A 358 8.54 13.55 6.19
N ARG A 359 9.58 14.39 6.20
CA ARG A 359 9.43 15.84 6.39
C ARG A 359 8.69 16.51 5.24
N ALA A 360 8.92 16.07 3.99
CA ALA A 360 8.19 16.58 2.83
C ALA A 360 6.71 16.19 2.88
N CYS A 361 6.37 14.97 3.30
CA CYS A 361 4.98 14.57 3.59
C CYS A 361 4.36 15.47 4.66
N LYS A 362 5.04 15.63 5.81
CA LYS A 362 4.58 16.55 6.86
C LYS A 362 4.37 17.98 6.34
N ALA A 363 5.34 18.54 5.60
CA ALA A 363 5.24 19.88 5.04
C ALA A 363 4.09 20.02 4.03
N SER A 364 3.86 18.99 3.21
CA SER A 364 2.73 18.96 2.28
C SER A 364 1.40 19.03 3.02
N TRP A 365 1.25 18.28 4.10
CA TRP A 365 0.04 18.30 4.91
C TRP A 365 -0.06 19.53 5.81
N ASP A 366 1.05 20.17 6.19
CA ASP A 366 1.06 21.50 6.81
C ASP A 366 0.48 22.54 5.86
N HIS A 367 1.01 22.61 4.63
CA HIS A 367 0.51 23.52 3.61
C HIS A 367 -0.97 23.29 3.29
N TYR A 368 -1.43 22.04 3.27
CA TYR A 368 -2.83 21.71 3.03
C TYR A 368 -3.74 22.22 4.17
N ARG A 369 -3.32 22.07 5.43
CA ARG A 369 -4.07 22.55 6.60
C ARG A 369 -4.14 24.07 6.69
N ASP A 370 -3.13 24.76 6.17
CA ASP A 370 -3.03 26.23 6.19
C ASP A 370 -3.70 26.91 4.98
N SER A 371 -4.28 26.13 4.04
CA SER A 371 -4.84 26.64 2.77
C SER A 371 -6.30 27.08 2.85
#